data_AF-A0A2X2K0Z0-F1
#
_entry.id   AF-A0A2X2K0Z0-F1
#
_cell.length_a   1.000
_cell.length_b   1.000
_cell.length_c   1.000
_cell.angle_alpha   90.00
_cell.angle_beta   90.00
_cell.angle_gamma   90.00
#
_symmetry.space_group_name_H-M   'P 1'
#
loop_
_entity.id
_entity.type
_entity.pdbx_description
1 polymer ?
#
loop_
_entity_poly.entity_id
_entity_poly.type
_entity_poly.pdbx_seq_one_letter_code
_entity_poly.pdbx_strand_id
1 'polypeptide(L)'
;MYHQGVLTTSKKKNAEDEKGIFEMYYAYSEPIKRIANHRVLAVNRGEKEKVLSVKFEFDTTAVEDFIARQEINHNNVNRSYILEAIKDSLKRLIVPSIEREIHAD
;
A
#
# COMPACT_ATOMS: atom_id res chain seq x y z
N MET A 1 11.88 6.65 5.31
CA MET A 1 10.55 6.81 4.67
C MET A 1 9.96 5.50 4.09
N TYR A 2 10.74 4.43 3.86
CA TYR A 2 10.26 3.15 3.27
C TYR A 2 9.82 2.05 4.25
N HIS A 3 9.47 2.36 5.51
CA HIS A 3 9.36 1.35 6.58
C HIS A 3 7.93 1.05 7.08
N GLN A 4 6.89 1.67 6.52
CA GLN A 4 5.54 1.61 7.11
C GLN A 4 4.43 1.18 6.13
N GLY A 5 4.80 0.51 5.04
CA GLY A 5 3.84 -0.12 4.15
C GLY A 5 3.75 -1.61 4.44
N VAL A 6 2.55 -2.12 4.71
CA VAL A 6 2.27 -3.55 4.91
C VAL A 6 1.35 -4.03 3.82
N LEU A 7 1.75 -5.11 3.13
CA LEU A 7 0.87 -5.84 2.23
C LEU A 7 0.10 -6.85 3.06
N THR A 8 -1.22 -6.85 2.93
CA THR A 8 -2.11 -7.79 3.58
C THR A 8 -2.99 -8.47 2.53
N THR A 9 -3.06 -9.80 2.57
CA THR A 9 -3.89 -10.58 1.64
C THR A 9 -4.93 -11.41 2.39
N SER A 10 -6.10 -11.54 1.77
CA SER A 10 -7.21 -12.34 2.29
C SER A 10 -7.90 -13.14 1.18
N LYS A 11 -8.44 -14.31 1.51
CA LYS A 11 -9.26 -15.08 0.56
C LYS A 11 -10.60 -14.38 0.31
N LYS A 12 -11.01 -14.28 -0.96
CA LYS A 12 -12.34 -13.78 -1.33
C LYS A 12 -13.41 -14.81 -0.96
N LYS A 13 -14.56 -14.33 -0.45
CA LYS A 13 -15.63 -15.19 0.10
C LYS A 13 -16.20 -16.21 -0.90
N ASN A 14 -16.19 -15.88 -2.20
CA ASN A 14 -16.72 -16.73 -3.27
C ASN A 14 -15.61 -17.32 -4.15
N ALA A 15 -14.36 -17.37 -3.66
CA ALA A 15 -13.24 -17.89 -4.43
C ALA A 15 -13.14 -19.41 -4.34
N GLU A 16 -13.16 -20.06 -5.49
CA GLU A 16 -12.81 -21.46 -5.65
C GLU A 16 -11.30 -21.58 -5.92
N ASP A 17 -10.61 -22.32 -5.05
CA ASP A 17 -9.20 -22.70 -5.21
C ASP A 17 -9.10 -24.17 -4.79
N GLU A 18 -9.61 -25.04 -5.65
CA GLU A 18 -9.79 -26.48 -5.40
C GLU A 18 -8.47 -27.20 -5.07
N LYS A 19 -7.34 -26.63 -5.49
CA LYS A 19 -5.99 -27.17 -5.30
C LYS A 19 -5.22 -26.50 -4.16
N GLY A 20 -5.81 -25.51 -3.49
CA GLY A 20 -5.16 -24.78 -2.40
C GLY A 20 -3.88 -24.04 -2.84
N ILE A 21 -3.79 -23.62 -4.10
CA ILE A 21 -2.56 -23.05 -4.68
C ILE A 21 -2.15 -21.79 -3.91
N PHE A 22 -3.11 -21.04 -3.38
CA PHE A 22 -2.89 -19.78 -2.69
C PHE A 22 -3.10 -19.88 -1.16
N GLU A 23 -3.13 -21.08 -0.60
CA GLU A 23 -3.48 -21.31 0.81
C GLU A 23 -2.59 -20.54 1.79
N MET A 24 -1.28 -20.47 1.50
CA MET A 24 -0.31 -19.68 2.28
C MET A 24 -0.60 -18.17 2.31
N TYR A 25 -1.43 -17.68 1.38
CA TYR A 25 -1.75 -16.26 1.19
C TYR A 25 -3.19 -15.90 1.60
N TYR A 26 -3.96 -16.83 2.17
CA TYR A 26 -5.34 -16.54 2.60
C TYR A 26 -5.44 -15.61 3.81
N ALA A 27 -4.36 -15.50 4.60
CA ALA A 27 -4.25 -14.60 5.74
C ALA A 27 -2.77 -14.20 5.93
N TYR A 28 -2.20 -13.56 4.92
CA TYR A 28 -0.79 -13.19 4.89
C TYR A 28 -0.60 -11.70 5.10
N SER A 29 0.44 -11.33 5.84
CA SER A 29 0.82 -9.94 6.07
C SER A 29 2.34 -9.82 6.12
N GLU A 30 2.92 -8.94 5.30
CA GLU A 30 4.37 -8.71 5.26
C GLU A 30 4.69 -7.25 4.93
N PRO A 31 5.75 -6.65 5.53
CA PRO A 31 6.22 -5.34 5.11
C PRO A 31 6.62 -5.33 3.63
N ILE A 32 6.14 -4.34 2.87
CA ILE A 32 6.38 -4.19 1.43
C ILE A 32 7.89 -4.15 1.11
N LYS A 33 8.70 -3.59 2.00
CA LYS A 33 10.16 -3.53 1.82
C LYS A 33 10.85 -4.92 1.85
N ARG A 34 10.22 -5.93 2.45
CA ARG A 34 10.81 -7.26 2.69
C ARG A 34 10.20 -8.35 1.84
N ILE A 35 9.09 -8.08 1.16
CA ILE A 35 8.44 -9.09 0.33
C ILE A 35 9.36 -9.45 -0.84
N ALA A 36 9.56 -10.75 -1.05
CA ALA A 36 10.34 -11.24 -2.17
C ALA A 36 9.50 -11.18 -3.47
N ASN A 37 10.12 -10.84 -4.60
CA ASN A 37 9.43 -10.68 -5.89
C ASN A 37 8.58 -11.91 -6.27
N HIS A 38 9.07 -13.13 -6.00
CA HIS A 38 8.29 -14.35 -6.28
C HIS A 38 6.99 -14.44 -5.47
N ARG A 39 6.92 -13.86 -4.28
CA ARG A 39 5.69 -13.78 -3.48
C ARG A 39 4.73 -12.73 -4.05
N VAL A 40 5.25 -11.60 -4.49
CA VAL A 40 4.47 -10.56 -5.19
C VAL A 40 3.80 -11.17 -6.42
N LEU A 41 4.54 -11.95 -7.22
CA LEU A 41 3.98 -12.66 -8.37
C LEU A 41 2.86 -13.64 -8.00
N ALA A 42 3.04 -14.44 -6.94
CA ALA A 42 2.03 -15.38 -6.48
C ALA A 42 0.75 -14.67 -6.01
N VAL A 43 0.90 -13.58 -5.27
CA VAL A 43 -0.20 -12.75 -4.78
C VAL A 43 -0.93 -12.06 -5.94
N ASN A 44 -0.19 -11.44 -6.87
CA ASN A 44 -0.75 -10.81 -8.07
C ASN A 44 -1.53 -11.81 -8.93
N ARG A 45 -1.02 -13.04 -9.05
CA ARG A 45 -1.72 -14.13 -9.75
C ARG A 45 -3.02 -14.51 -9.04
N GLY A 46 -2.98 -14.72 -7.73
CA GLY A 46 -4.17 -15.04 -6.94
C GLY A 46 -5.22 -13.92 -6.95
N GLU A 47 -4.79 -12.66 -7.03
CA GLU A 47 -5.68 -11.52 -7.22
C GLU A 47 -6.36 -11.54 -8.59
N LYS A 48 -5.58 -11.78 -9.66
CA LYS A 48 -6.07 -11.86 -11.04
C LYS A 48 -7.04 -13.01 -11.27
N GLU A 49 -6.79 -14.15 -10.64
CA GLU A 49 -7.70 -15.31 -10.62
C GLU A 49 -8.90 -15.09 -9.68
N LYS A 50 -9.03 -13.91 -9.05
CA LYS A 50 -10.10 -13.54 -8.11
C LYS A 50 -10.18 -14.44 -6.88
N VAL A 51 -9.08 -15.11 -6.53
CA VAL A 51 -8.98 -15.93 -5.32
C VAL A 51 -8.62 -15.08 -4.11
N LEU A 52 -7.67 -14.16 -4.29
CA LEU A 52 -7.17 -13.29 -3.24
C LEU A 52 -7.72 -11.86 -3.39
N SER A 53 -7.80 -11.18 -2.26
CA SER A 53 -7.94 -9.73 -2.13
C SER A 53 -6.63 -9.21 -1.55
N VAL A 54 -5.98 -8.29 -2.26
CA VAL A 54 -4.75 -7.63 -1.83
C VAL A 54 -5.10 -6.25 -1.31
N LYS A 55 -4.47 -5.85 -0.21
CA LYS A 55 -4.57 -4.50 0.34
C LYS A 55 -3.18 -4.04 0.74
N PHE A 56 -2.88 -2.78 0.43
CA PHE A 56 -1.70 -2.10 0.92
C PHE A 56 -2.12 -1.13 2.00
N GLU A 57 -1.59 -1.31 3.20
CA GLU A 57 -1.81 -0.42 4.32
C GLU A 57 -0.56 0.43 4.51
N PHE A 58 -0.72 1.75 4.38
CA PHE A 58 0.33 2.73 4.59
C PHE A 58 -0.07 3.63 5.76
N ASP A 59 0.86 3.90 6.67
CA ASP A 59 0.70 4.96 7.68
C ASP A 59 0.84 6.34 7.01
N THR A 60 -0.23 6.82 6.39
CA THR A 60 -0.22 8.11 5.70
C THR A 60 -0.06 9.27 6.66
N THR A 61 -0.50 9.14 7.93
CA THR A 61 -0.38 10.20 8.93
C THR A 61 1.09 10.49 9.27
N ALA A 62 1.90 9.46 9.48
CA ALA A 62 3.34 9.66 9.73
C ALA A 62 4.05 10.32 8.52
N VAL A 63 3.64 9.98 7.30
CA VAL A 63 4.17 10.57 6.07
C VAL A 63 3.71 12.02 5.90
N GLU A 64 2.43 12.31 6.15
CA GLU A 64 1.87 13.67 6.17
C GLU A 64 2.65 14.57 7.13
N ASP A 65 2.84 14.11 8.37
CA ASP A 65 3.58 14.86 9.39
C ASP A 65 5.06 15.05 9.02
N PHE A 66 5.66 14.05 8.39
CA PHE A 66 7.03 14.16 7.90
C PHE A 66 7.17 15.25 6.83
N ILE A 67 6.30 15.25 5.81
CA ILE A 67 6.32 16.26 4.74
C ILE A 67 5.97 17.63 5.30
N ALA A 68 4.95 17.71 6.17
CA ALA A 68 4.55 18.97 6.80
C ALA A 68 5.69 19.61 7.61
N ARG A 69 6.50 18.81 8.33
CA ARG A 69 7.68 19.33 9.05
C ARG A 69 8.79 19.85 8.13
N GLN A 70 8.87 19.35 6.89
CA GLN A 70 9.88 19.78 5.91
C GLN A 70 9.43 21.05 5.17
N GLU A 71 8.16 21.13 4.81
CA GLU A 71 7.63 22.16 3.91
C GLU A 71 7.00 23.37 4.64
N ILE A 72 6.58 23.20 5.90
CA ILE A 72 5.85 24.23 6.65
C ILE A 72 6.77 24.87 7.69
N ASN A 73 7.29 26.05 7.36
CA ASN A 73 8.01 26.89 8.32
C ASN A 73 7.09 27.48 9.39
N HIS A 74 7.66 27.80 10.56
CA HIS A 74 6.94 28.53 11.63
C HIS A 74 6.44 29.89 11.08
N ASN A 75 5.14 30.18 11.32
CA ASN A 75 4.40 31.38 10.86
C ASN A 75 4.00 31.46 9.37
N ASN A 76 3.73 30.33 8.72
CA ASN A 76 3.16 30.37 7.37
C ASN A 76 1.63 30.57 7.38
N VAL A 77 1.16 31.73 6.90
CA VAL A 77 -0.28 32.05 6.71
C VAL A 77 -1.01 31.07 5.81
N ASN A 78 -0.30 30.39 4.90
CA ASN A 78 -0.86 29.42 3.96
C ASN A 78 -0.78 27.97 4.46
N ARG A 79 -0.49 27.75 5.75
CA ARG A 79 -0.32 26.41 6.34
C ARG A 79 -1.47 25.46 6.02
N SER A 80 -2.72 25.93 6.09
CA SER A 80 -3.90 25.12 5.80
C SER A 80 -3.91 24.60 4.37
N TYR A 81 -3.65 25.47 3.39
CA TYR A 81 -3.58 25.11 1.97
C TYR A 81 -2.46 24.12 1.68
N ILE A 82 -1.29 24.29 2.32
CA ILE A 82 -0.16 23.37 2.15
C ILE A 82 -0.52 21.98 2.72
N LEU A 83 -1.15 21.92 3.89
CA LEU A 83 -1.59 20.65 4.48
C LEU A 83 -2.64 19.94 3.60
N GLU A 84 -3.59 20.67 3.03
CA GLU A 84 -4.56 20.10 2.10
C GLU A 84 -3.88 19.56 0.83
N ALA A 85 -2.91 20.31 0.27
CA ALA A 85 -2.15 19.86 -0.89
C ALA A 85 -1.32 18.60 -0.59
N ILE A 86 -0.71 18.50 0.60
CA ILE A 86 0.02 17.29 1.03
C ILE A 86 -0.93 16.10 1.10
N LYS A 87 -2.10 16.26 1.73
CA LYS A 87 -3.11 15.19 1.83
C LYS A 87 -3.63 14.74 0.47
N ASP A 88 -3.97 15.69 -0.40
CA ASP A 88 -4.50 15.40 -1.74
C ASP A 88 -3.45 14.69 -2.60
N SER A 89 -2.21 15.17 -2.60
CA SER A 89 -1.10 14.56 -3.35
C SER A 89 -0.75 13.15 -2.85
N LEU A 90 -0.72 12.93 -1.53
CA LEU A 90 -0.51 11.59 -0.98
C LEU A 90 -1.59 10.62 -1.44
N LYS A 91 -2.86 11.03 -1.33
CA LYS A 91 -4.01 10.20 -1.69
C LYS A 91 -4.12 9.92 -3.19
N ARG A 92 -3.87 10.92 -4.04
CA ARG A 92 -4.19 10.83 -5.49
C ARG A 92 -3.00 10.50 -6.36
N LEU A 93 -1.77 10.74 -5.89
CA LEU A 93 -0.57 10.60 -6.71
C LEU A 93 0.42 9.62 -6.09
N ILE A 94 0.86 9.87 -4.85
CA ILE A 94 1.97 9.11 -4.25
C ILE A 94 1.55 7.68 -3.94
N VAL A 95 0.46 7.47 -3.18
CA VAL A 95 -0.02 6.12 -2.85
C VAL A 95 -0.36 5.32 -4.12
N PRO A 96 -1.15 5.85 -5.09
CA PRO A 96 -1.41 5.14 -6.34
C PRO A 96 -0.16 4.87 -7.20
N SER A 97 0.90 5.67 -7.07
CA SER A 97 2.16 5.41 -7.77
C SER A 97 2.92 4.26 -7.12
N ILE A 98 3.00 4.24 -5.80
CA ILE A 98 3.65 3.16 -5.03
C ILE A 98 2.95 1.84 -5.28
N GLU A 99 1.61 1.81 -5.22
CA GLU A 99 0.84 0.60 -5.53
C GLU A 99 1.15 0.08 -6.95
N ARG A 100 1.20 0.96 -7.95
CA ARG A 100 1.56 0.57 -9.33
C ARG A 100 2.98 0.02 -9.43
N GLU A 101 3.93 0.63 -8.74
CA GLU A 101 5.33 0.17 -8.71
C GLU A 101 5.43 -1.23 -8.09
N ILE A 102 4.75 -1.47 -6.97
CA ILE A 102 4.73 -2.80 -6.32
C ILE A 102 4.06 -3.86 -7.20
N HIS A 103 3.06 -3.48 -8.01
CA HIS A 103 2.46 -4.42 -8.95
C HIS A 103 3.31 -4.68 -10.20
N ALA A 104 4.25 -3.78 -10.53
CA ALA A 104 5.10 -3.90 -11.72
C ALA A 104 6.39 -4.70 -11.47
N ASP A 105 6.90 -4.71 -10.24
CA ASP A 105 8.06 -5.49 -9.78
C ASP A 105 7.72 -6.95 -9.37
#